data_AF-A0A6M1SFQ1-F1
#
_entry.id   AF-A0A6M1SFQ1-F1
#
_cell.length_a   1.000
_cell.length_b   1.000
_cell.length_c   1.000
_cell.angle_alpha   90.00
_cell.angle_beta   90.00
_cell.angle_gamma   90.00
#
_symmetry.space_group_name_H-M   'P 1'
#
loop_
_entity.id
_entity.type
_entity.pdbx_description
1 polymer ?
#
loop_
_entity_poly.entity_id
_entity_poly.type
_entity_poly.pdbx_seq_one_letter_code
_entity_poly.pdbx_strand_id
1 'polypeptide(L)'
;MTETIELGDIHIAVTRKAVRNVHLSVHPPEGRVTLVAPTNTRLEVARAYAISKLGWIRSQQTKLQQQNRETPRKFIQRESHYLWGRRYLLNVEEKEARPCIKLDHKRITLR
;
A
#
# COMPACT_ATOMS: atom_id res chain seq x y z
N MET A 1 -1.30 -17.81 -16.49
CA MET A 1 -2.71 -17.65 -16.07
C MET A 1 -2.72 -17.50 -14.56
N THR A 2 -3.25 -16.39 -14.05
CA THR A 2 -3.48 -16.18 -12.62
C THR A 2 -4.78 -16.88 -12.24
N GLU A 3 -4.70 -17.91 -11.41
CA GLU A 3 -5.88 -18.56 -10.83
C GLU A 3 -6.34 -17.73 -9.63
N THR A 4 -7.65 -17.60 -9.43
CA THR A 4 -8.21 -16.88 -8.28
C THR A 4 -8.95 -17.86 -7.39
N ILE A 5 -8.67 -17.83 -6.09
CA ILE A 5 -9.44 -18.56 -5.08
C ILE A 5 -10.34 -17.57 -4.36
N GLU A 6 -11.63 -17.90 -4.30
CA GLU A 6 -12.63 -17.12 -3.56
C GLU A 6 -12.97 -17.84 -2.25
N LEU A 7 -12.83 -17.13 -1.14
CA LEU A 7 -13.15 -17.57 0.22
C LEU A 7 -14.05 -16.53 0.88
N GLY A 8 -15.36 -16.63 0.63
CA GLY A 8 -16.32 -15.60 1.04
C GLY A 8 -15.96 -14.27 0.40
N ASP A 9 -15.73 -13.23 1.21
CA ASP A 9 -15.40 -11.88 0.75
C ASP A 9 -13.92 -11.68 0.38
N ILE A 10 -13.07 -12.72 0.51
CA ILE A 10 -11.63 -12.62 0.27
C ILE A 10 -11.29 -13.27 -1.07
N HIS A 11 -10.81 -12.45 -2.01
CA HIS A 11 -10.26 -12.89 -3.28
C HIS A 11 -8.74 -13.04 -3.17
N ILE A 12 -8.23 -14.23 -3.47
CA ILE A 12 -6.81 -14.57 -3.38
C ILE A 12 -6.29 -14.85 -4.78
N ALA A 13 -5.37 -14.00 -5.25
CA ALA A 13 -4.68 -14.22 -6.51
C ALA A 13 -3.57 -15.27 -6.31
N VAL A 14 -3.68 -16.40 -7.02
CA VAL A 14 -2.73 -17.49 -6.96
C VAL A 14 -1.77 -17.41 -8.14
N THR A 15 -0.48 -17.39 -7.85
CA THR A 15 0.59 -17.46 -8.84
C THR A 15 1.43 -18.70 -8.60
N ARG A 16 1.61 -19.51 -9.64
CA ARG A 16 2.50 -20.68 -9.59
C ARG A 16 3.91 -20.26 -9.97
N LYS A 17 4.89 -20.57 -9.12
CA LYS A 17 6.31 -20.33 -9.39
C LYS A 17 7.13 -21.54 -8.96
N ALA A 18 8.35 -21.66 -9.48
CA ALA A 18 9.32 -22.66 -9.01
C ALA A 18 9.87 -22.26 -7.63
N VAL A 19 9.03 -22.35 -6.61
CA VAL A 19 9.36 -22.08 -5.21
C VAL A 19 9.23 -23.36 -4.40
N ARG A 20 10.03 -23.46 -3.32
CA ARG A 20 9.98 -24.63 -2.42
C ARG A 20 8.75 -24.60 -1.50
N ASN A 21 8.35 -23.41 -1.06
CA ASN A 21 7.30 -23.20 -0.07
C ASN A 21 6.18 -22.31 -0.61
N VAL A 22 5.01 -22.44 0.00
CA VAL A 22 3.87 -21.55 -0.26
C VAL A 22 4.06 -20.24 0.49
N HIS A 23 3.97 -19.13 -0.22
CA HIS A 23 4.06 -17.78 0.36
C HIS A 23 2.71 -17.09 0.28
N LEU A 24 2.25 -16.55 1.41
CA LEU A 24 1.02 -15.78 1.48
C LEU A 24 1.37 -14.34 1.87
N SER A 25 0.84 -13.37 1.14
CA SER A 25 1.12 -11.95 1.37
C SER A 25 -0.16 -11.13 1.25
N VAL A 26 -0.27 -10.11 2.11
CA VAL A 26 -1.38 -9.15 2.11
C VAL A 26 -0.79 -7.79 1.78
N HIS A 27 -1.20 -7.22 0.65
CA HIS A 27 -0.62 -6.01 0.09
C HIS A 27 -1.47 -4.78 0.43
N PRO A 28 -0.87 -3.66 0.88
CA PRO A 28 -1.54 -2.37 0.91
C PRO A 28 -1.88 -1.91 -0.53
N PRO A 29 -2.84 -0.98 -0.73
CA PRO A 29 -3.65 -0.28 0.27
C PRO A 29 -4.98 -0.97 0.64
N GLU A 30 -5.51 -1.84 -0.22
CA GLU A 30 -6.84 -2.47 -0.02
C GLU A 30 -6.77 -3.79 0.75
N GLY A 31 -5.55 -4.26 1.09
CA GLY A 31 -5.37 -5.56 1.72
C GLY A 31 -5.53 -6.72 0.74
N ARG A 32 -5.10 -6.52 -0.52
CA ARG A 32 -5.17 -7.54 -1.57
C ARG A 32 -4.30 -8.73 -1.20
N VAL A 33 -4.86 -9.93 -1.30
CA VAL A 33 -4.18 -11.16 -0.88
C VAL A 33 -3.57 -11.86 -2.10
N THR A 34 -2.31 -12.24 -1.99
CA THR A 34 -1.59 -12.99 -3.03
C THR A 34 -0.99 -14.25 -2.42
N LEU A 35 -1.14 -15.35 -3.14
CA LEU A 35 -0.60 -16.65 -2.78
C LEU A 35 0.36 -17.12 -3.87
N VAL A 36 1.62 -17.34 -3.52
CA VAL A 36 2.59 -17.98 -4.41
C VAL A 36 2.71 -19.44 -4.01
N ALA A 37 2.41 -20.34 -4.93
CA ALA A 37 2.50 -21.78 -4.71
C ALA A 37 3.51 -22.44 -5.67
N PRO A 38 4.14 -23.56 -5.26
CA PRO A 38 4.88 -24.43 -6.18
C PRO A 38 4.04 -24.86 -7.38
N THR A 39 4.67 -25.11 -8.52
CA THR A 39 3.99 -25.53 -9.76
C THR A 39 3.19 -26.83 -9.58
N ASN A 40 3.68 -27.76 -8.76
CA ASN A 40 3.05 -29.07 -8.50
C ASN A 40 1.93 -29.02 -7.44
N THR A 41 1.65 -27.88 -6.82
CA THR A 41 0.66 -27.80 -5.73
C THR A 41 -0.76 -27.77 -6.27
N ARG A 42 -1.60 -28.75 -5.98
CA ARG A 42 -3.01 -28.72 -6.42
C ARG A 42 -3.76 -27.51 -5.86
N LEU A 43 -4.71 -26.98 -6.62
CA LEU A 43 -5.51 -25.82 -6.23
C LEU A 43 -6.28 -26.05 -4.92
N GLU A 44 -6.77 -27.28 -4.69
CA GLU A 44 -7.46 -27.65 -3.45
C GLU A 44 -6.56 -27.54 -2.21
N VAL A 45 -5.28 -27.90 -2.33
CA VAL A 45 -4.30 -27.76 -1.24
C VAL A 45 -4.01 -26.29 -0.96
N ALA A 46 -3.88 -25.48 -2.01
CA ALA A 46 -3.75 -24.03 -1.89
C ALA A 46 -4.98 -23.41 -1.21
N ARG A 47 -6.19 -23.91 -1.51
CA ARG A 47 -7.45 -23.49 -0.89
C ARG A 47 -7.50 -23.86 0.59
N ALA A 48 -7.19 -25.11 0.94
CA ALA A 48 -7.15 -25.56 2.33
C ALA A 48 -6.12 -24.77 3.16
N TYR A 49 -4.95 -24.50 2.58
CA TYR A 49 -3.93 -23.67 3.20
C TYR A 49 -4.43 -22.24 3.43
N ALA A 50 -5.06 -21.62 2.43
CA ALA A 50 -5.64 -20.29 2.56
C ALA A 50 -6.74 -20.23 3.64
N ILE A 51 -7.59 -21.26 3.73
CA ILE A 51 -8.61 -21.39 4.79
C ILE A 51 -7.95 -21.41 6.17
N SER A 52 -6.88 -22.20 6.36
CA SER A 52 -6.14 -22.28 7.63
C SER A 52 -5.53 -20.92 8.06
N LYS A 53 -5.31 -20.01 7.10
CA LYS A 53 -4.73 -18.68 7.33
C LYS A 53 -5.76 -17.55 7.30
N LEU A 54 -7.06 -17.83 7.21
CA LEU A 54 -8.11 -16.80 7.16
C LEU A 54 -8.05 -15.81 8.33
N GLY A 55 -7.86 -16.29 9.55
CA GLY A 55 -7.73 -15.42 10.73
C GLY A 55 -6.53 -14.48 10.63
N TRP A 56 -5.40 -14.98 10.15
CA TRP A 56 -4.20 -14.17 9.93
C TRP A 56 -4.41 -13.13 8.81
N ILE A 57 -5.05 -13.51 7.70
CA ILE A 57 -5.35 -12.59 6.59
C ILE A 57 -6.20 -11.42 7.08
N ARG A 58 -7.30 -11.70 7.80
CA ARG A 58 -8.19 -10.66 8.35
C ARG A 58 -7.44 -9.73 9.30
N SER A 59 -6.61 -10.28 10.20
CA SER A 59 -5.78 -9.49 11.10
C SER A 59 -4.81 -8.56 10.36
N GLN A 60 -4.15 -9.04 9.28
CA GLN A 60 -3.28 -8.19 8.46
C GLN A 60 -4.06 -7.10 7.74
N GLN A 61 -5.23 -7.40 7.18
CA GLN A 61 -6.09 -6.40 6.53
C GLN A 61 -6.51 -5.30 7.51
N THR A 62 -6.97 -5.67 8.71
CA THR A 62 -7.32 -4.71 9.76
C THR A 62 -6.13 -3.84 10.15
N LYS A 63 -4.95 -4.44 10.33
CA LYS A 63 -3.73 -3.69 10.64
C LYS A 63 -3.38 -2.67 9.54
N LEU A 64 -3.52 -3.05 8.28
CA LEU A 64 -3.26 -2.15 7.13
C LEU A 64 -4.31 -1.04 6.97
N GLN A 65 -5.56 -1.28 7.41
CA GLN A 65 -6.61 -0.27 7.44
C GLN A 65 -6.41 0.72 8.61
N GLN A 66 -5.92 0.23 9.75
CA GLN A 66 -5.63 1.05 10.94
C GLN A 66 -4.34 1.86 10.82
N GLN A 67 -3.47 1.56 9.86
CA GLN A 67 -2.29 2.38 9.62
C GLN A 67 -2.72 3.80 9.22
N ASN A 68 -2.33 4.79 10.03
CA ASN A 68 -2.47 6.20 9.70
C ASN A 68 -1.74 6.47 8.38
N ARG A 69 -2.51 6.57 7.30
CA ARG A 69 -1.97 6.98 6.01
C ARG A 69 -1.80 8.48 6.02
N GLU A 70 -0.69 8.93 5.45
CA GLU A 70 -0.54 10.34 5.16
C GLU A 70 -1.65 10.72 4.17
N THR A 71 -2.47 11.69 4.55
CA THR A 71 -3.52 12.18 3.66
C THR A 71 -2.88 12.72 2.38
N PRO A 72 -3.54 12.60 1.22
CA PRO A 72 -3.03 13.18 -0.01
C PRO A 72 -2.70 14.66 0.22
N ARG A 73 -1.49 15.06 -0.19
CA ARG A 73 -1.04 16.45 -0.06
C ARG A 73 -1.91 17.33 -0.94
N LYS A 74 -2.48 18.38 -0.36
CA LYS A 74 -3.39 19.28 -1.09
C LYS A 74 -2.67 20.48 -1.70
N PHE A 75 -1.39 20.65 -1.36
CA PHE A 75 -0.54 21.79 -1.71
C PHE A 75 -1.23 23.12 -1.41
N ILE A 76 -1.88 23.20 -0.25
CA ILE A 76 -2.60 24.41 0.17
C ILE A 76 -1.73 25.30 1.07
N GLN A 77 -2.14 26.56 1.20
CA GLN A 77 -1.45 27.50 2.06
C GLN A 77 -1.39 26.98 3.51
N ARG A 78 -0.20 27.08 4.11
CA ARG A 78 0.16 26.60 5.45
C ARG A 78 0.07 25.08 5.64
N GLU A 79 0.03 24.30 4.57
CA GLU A 79 0.17 22.84 4.67
C GLU A 79 1.55 22.47 5.25
N SER A 80 1.60 21.48 6.12
CA SER A 80 2.85 21.01 6.72
C SER A 80 3.53 19.97 5.84
N HIS A 81 4.73 20.29 5.36
CA HIS A 81 5.58 19.39 4.58
C HIS A 81 6.86 19.07 5.35
N TYR A 82 7.29 17.81 5.32
CA TYR A 82 8.57 17.41 5.89
C TYR A 82 9.64 17.38 4.80
N LEU A 83 10.71 18.14 5.00
CA LEU A 83 11.91 18.11 4.16
C LEU A 83 13.11 17.83 5.07
N TRP A 84 13.87 16.79 4.77
CA TRP A 84 15.04 16.34 5.57
C TRP A 84 14.74 16.20 7.07
N GLY A 85 13.56 15.66 7.42
CA GLY A 85 13.14 15.46 8.80
C GLY A 85 12.70 16.72 9.55
N ARG A 86 12.68 17.89 8.90
CA ARG A 86 12.18 19.15 9.48
C ARG A 86 10.84 19.53 8.89
N ARG A 87 9.94 20.06 9.73
CA ARG A 87 8.60 20.52 9.33
C ARG A 87 8.67 21.94 8.77
N TYR A 88 8.19 22.13 7.54
CA TYR A 88 8.04 23.41 6.86
C TYR A 88 6.56 23.68 6.59
N LEU A 89 6.16 24.95 6.64
CA LEU A 89 4.84 25.37 6.20
C LEU A 89 4.91 25.80 4.73
N LEU A 90 4.02 25.27 3.90
CA LEU A 90 3.88 25.67 2.50
C LEU A 90 3.27 27.06 2.41
N ASN A 91 3.84 27.90 1.57
CA ASN A 91 3.27 29.18 1.16
C ASN A 91 3.09 29.12 -0.35
N VAL A 92 1.86 29.28 -0.82
CA VAL A 92 1.56 29.28 -2.25
C VAL A 92 1.33 30.73 -2.66
N GLU A 93 2.15 31.22 -3.59
CA GLU A 93 2.01 32.53 -4.21
C GLU A 93 1.66 32.28 -5.70
N GLU A 94 0.45 32.61 -6.12
CA GLU A 94 0.07 32.49 -7.53
C GLU A 94 0.63 33.67 -8.33
N LYS A 95 1.46 33.39 -9.34
CA LYS A 95 2.07 34.39 -10.24
C LYS A 95 2.11 33.90 -11.67
N GLU A 96 1.94 34.81 -12.62
CA GLU A 96 2.17 34.54 -14.06
C GLU A 96 3.68 34.55 -14.37
N ALA A 97 4.41 33.61 -13.79
CA ALA A 97 5.84 33.44 -13.98
C ALA A 97 6.19 31.94 -14.06
N ARG A 98 7.46 31.65 -14.35
CA ARG A 98 7.95 30.27 -14.31
C ARG A 98 7.86 29.73 -12.87
N PRO A 99 7.23 28.57 -12.65
CA PRO A 99 7.11 27.98 -11.33
C PRO A 99 8.48 27.84 -10.66
N CYS A 100 8.61 28.31 -9.42
CA CYS A 100 9.83 28.16 -8.65
C CYS A 100 9.57 27.80 -7.18
N ILE A 101 10.51 27.08 -6.60
CA ILE A 101 10.47 26.66 -5.20
C ILE A 101 11.55 27.43 -4.45
N LYS A 102 11.17 28.14 -3.39
CA LYS A 102 12.10 28.77 -2.45
C LYS A 102 11.97 28.13 -1.10
N LEU A 103 13.09 27.65 -0.57
CA LEU A 103 13.19 27.14 0.79
C LEU A 103 13.68 28.26 1.70
N ASP A 104 12.91 28.56 2.74
CA ASP A 104 13.33 29.39 3.86
C ASP A 104 13.44 28.50 5.12
N HIS A 105 14.05 29.03 6.20
CA HIS A 105 14.31 28.33 7.45
C HIS A 105 13.10 27.57 8.04
N LYS A 106 11.87 28.08 7.85
CA LYS A 106 10.64 27.46 8.36
C LYS A 106 9.51 27.32 7.32
N ARG A 107 9.75 27.72 6.07
CA ARG A 107 8.71 27.77 5.02
C ARG A 107 9.22 27.25 3.69
N ILE A 108 8.34 26.57 2.97
CA ILE A 108 8.53 26.26 1.54
C ILE A 108 7.61 27.22 0.80
N THR A 109 8.14 28.03 -0.11
CA THR A 109 7.33 28.93 -0.93
C THR A 109 7.29 28.41 -2.36
N LEU A 110 6.10 28.10 -2.84
CA LEU A 110 5.79 27.80 -4.23
C LEU A 110 5.33 29.10 -4.89
N ARG A 111 6.02 29.55 -5.94
CA ARG A 111 5.69 30.77 -6.71
C ARG A 111 5.53 30.47 -8.18
#